data_AF-A0AA89BIF1-F1
#
_entry.id   AF-A0AA89BIF1-F1
#
_cell.length_a   1.000
_cell.length_b   1.000
_cell.length_c   1.000
_cell.angle_alpha   90.00
_cell.angle_beta   90.00
_cell.angle_gamma   90.00
#
_symmetry.space_group_name_H-M   'P 1'
#
loop_
_entity.id
_entity.type
_entity.pdbx_description
1 polymer ?
#
loop_
_entity_poly.entity_id
_entity_poly.type
_entity_poly.pdbx_seq_one_letter_code
_entity_poly.pdbx_strand_id
1 'polypeptide(L)'
;MGAGTTNPEYFDFERYATLEGYAYDVLAILEELHVSSFLNTDDYFGGFEQEDIDQLCGAMESNYQAWCSGFAPLVVGGDMDSVAVQELSRTLFSMRPDIALSSSKDLAVPVFISEYLHRILGGKSVVEIIVVEGHLPQLSSPEVTVPVLLRHIRC
;
A
#
# COMPACT_ATOMS: atom_id res chain seq x y z
N MET A 1 11.11 8.38 18.15
CA MET A 1 11.84 7.87 16.97
C MET A 1 13.31 8.25 17.12
N GLY A 2 14.20 7.24 17.14
CA GLY A 2 15.67 7.36 17.22
C GLY A 2 16.26 7.63 18.62
N ALA A 3 16.58 6.59 19.40
CA ALA A 3 17.24 6.71 20.71
C ALA A 3 18.78 6.77 20.60
N GLY A 4 19.31 7.67 19.78
CA GLY A 4 20.76 7.83 19.56
C GLY A 4 21.11 9.21 18.98
N THR A 5 22.33 9.68 19.25
CA THR A 5 22.86 10.93 18.68
C THR A 5 23.09 10.73 17.18
N THR A 6 22.20 11.22 16.34
CA THR A 6 22.36 11.23 14.88
C THR A 6 23.66 11.96 14.52
N ASN A 7 24.59 11.27 13.86
CA ASN A 7 25.80 11.89 13.33
C ASN A 7 25.47 12.50 11.95
N PRO A 8 25.45 13.84 11.81
CA PRO A 8 25.04 14.50 10.58
C PRO A 8 26.03 14.30 9.42
N GLU A 9 27.25 13.83 9.67
CA GLU A 9 28.25 13.60 8.61
C GLU A 9 27.93 12.40 7.70
N TYR A 10 27.02 11.50 8.14
CA TYR A 10 26.57 10.38 7.31
C TYR A 10 25.32 10.70 6.48
N PHE A 11 24.77 11.91 6.59
CA PHE A 11 23.62 12.33 5.80
C PHE A 11 24.08 12.77 4.41
N ASP A 12 23.66 12.04 3.38
CA ASP A 12 23.99 12.33 1.99
C ASP A 12 22.85 13.12 1.32
N PHE A 13 23.04 14.43 1.17
CA PHE A 13 22.06 15.34 0.59
C PHE A 13 21.69 15.01 -0.85
N GLU A 14 22.60 14.44 -1.64
CA GLU A 14 22.34 14.06 -3.03
C GLU A 14 21.50 12.78 -3.08
N ARG A 15 21.82 11.79 -2.23
CA ARG A 15 21.03 10.56 -2.09
C ARG A 15 19.59 10.85 -1.66
N TYR A 16 19.41 11.74 -0.68
CA TYR A 16 18.08 12.08 -0.14
C TYR A 16 17.37 13.23 -0.87
N ALA A 17 17.91 13.71 -2.00
CA ALA A 17 17.25 14.70 -2.85
C ALA A 17 16.10 14.10 -3.69
N THR A 18 15.98 12.77 -3.73
CA THR A 18 15.02 12.02 -4.56
C THR A 18 14.34 10.92 -3.75
N LEU A 19 13.16 10.45 -4.19
CA LEU A 19 12.40 9.40 -3.49
C LEU A 19 13.15 8.06 -3.50
N GLU A 20 14.02 7.86 -4.48
CA GLU A 20 14.84 6.69 -4.70
C GLU A 20 15.78 6.43 -3.51
N GLY A 21 16.39 7.47 -2.93
CA GLY A 21 17.26 7.34 -1.75
C GLY A 21 16.51 6.82 -0.52
N TYR A 22 15.29 7.32 -0.29
CA TYR A 22 14.41 6.82 0.78
C TYR A 22 13.94 5.39 0.50
N ALA A 23 13.65 5.05 -0.75
CA ALA A 23 13.26 3.69 -1.14
C ALA A 23 14.39 2.69 -0.87
N TYR A 24 15.65 3.03 -1.19
CA TYR A 24 16.80 2.19 -0.86
C TYR A 24 16.98 1.99 0.63
N ASP A 25 16.74 3.02 1.45
CA ASP A 25 16.82 2.89 2.90
C ASP A 25 15.71 1.99 3.45
N VAL A 26 14.48 2.13 2.97
CA VAL A 26 13.38 1.23 3.34
C VAL A 26 13.69 -0.20 2.91
N LEU A 27 14.18 -0.42 1.70
CA LEU A 27 14.58 -1.75 1.24
C LEU A 27 15.72 -2.34 2.08
N ALA A 28 16.73 -1.55 2.41
CA ALA A 28 17.84 -1.99 3.27
C ALA A 28 17.36 -2.31 4.69
N ILE A 29 16.42 -1.52 5.24
CA ILE A 29 15.80 -1.79 6.54
C ILE A 29 14.98 -3.07 6.48
N LEU A 30 14.17 -3.27 5.43
CA LEU A 30 13.37 -4.48 5.27
C LEU A 30 14.25 -5.72 5.11
N GLU A 31 15.37 -5.60 4.38
CA GLU A 31 16.37 -6.67 4.23
C GLU A 31 17.07 -6.98 5.56
N GLU A 32 17.56 -5.95 6.27
CA GLU A 32 18.20 -6.09 7.59
C GLU A 32 17.25 -6.69 8.63
N LEU A 33 15.98 -6.26 8.62
CA LEU A 33 14.93 -6.77 9.50
C LEU A 33 14.33 -8.11 9.02
N HIS A 34 14.80 -8.65 7.89
CA HIS A 34 14.33 -9.90 7.29
C HIS A 34 12.81 -9.91 7.07
N VAL A 35 12.23 -8.75 6.73
CA VAL A 35 10.80 -8.58 6.45
C VAL A 35 10.51 -9.11 5.05
N SER A 36 10.11 -10.38 4.98
CA SER A 36 9.75 -11.07 3.75
C SER A 36 8.24 -11.08 3.47
N SER A 37 7.43 -10.73 4.47
CA SER A 37 5.98 -10.86 4.45
C SER A 37 5.33 -9.83 5.39
N PHE A 38 4.16 -9.34 5.03
CA PHE A 38 3.29 -8.57 5.92
C PHE A 38 2.36 -9.47 6.73
N LEU A 39 2.35 -10.78 6.48
CA LEU A 39 1.73 -11.80 7.31
C LEU A 39 2.78 -12.50 8.17
N ASN A 40 2.43 -12.83 9.41
CA ASN A 40 3.26 -13.73 10.21
C ASN A 40 3.32 -15.11 9.54
N THR A 41 4.52 -15.67 9.49
CA THR A 41 4.80 -17.03 8.99
C THR A 41 5.55 -17.82 10.06
N ASP A 42 5.78 -19.11 9.85
CA ASP A 42 6.54 -19.94 10.80
C ASP A 42 7.97 -19.41 11.04
N ASP A 43 8.52 -18.64 10.10
CA ASP A 43 9.87 -18.10 10.07
C ASP A 43 9.96 -16.56 10.17
N TYR A 44 8.85 -15.84 10.19
CA TYR A 44 8.81 -14.38 10.33
C TYR A 44 7.68 -13.92 11.27
N PHE A 45 8.05 -13.16 12.30
CA PHE A 45 7.12 -12.57 13.28
C PHE A 45 7.33 -11.05 13.31
N GLY A 46 6.29 -10.29 12.96
CA GLY A 46 6.32 -8.83 12.85
C GLY A 46 5.32 -8.24 11.86
N GLY A 47 4.57 -9.09 11.15
CA GLY A 47 3.44 -8.72 10.30
C GLY A 47 2.09 -8.88 11.02
N PHE A 48 1.03 -8.77 10.24
CA PHE A 48 -0.35 -9.07 10.65
C PHE A 48 -0.57 -10.57 10.82
N GLU A 49 -1.41 -10.97 11.77
CA GLU A 49 -2.02 -12.29 11.74
C GLU A 49 -3.05 -12.36 10.61
N GLN A 50 -3.35 -13.55 10.10
CA GLN A 50 -4.44 -13.72 9.11
C GLN A 50 -5.77 -13.17 9.64
N GLU A 51 -6.02 -13.32 10.95
CA GLU A 51 -7.20 -12.79 11.61
C GLU A 51 -7.24 -11.25 11.59
N ASP A 52 -6.10 -10.56 11.69
CA ASP A 52 -6.05 -9.10 11.59
C ASP A 52 -6.41 -8.63 10.18
N ILE A 53 -5.94 -9.35 9.16
CA ILE A 53 -6.33 -9.09 7.76
C ILE A 53 -7.82 -9.33 7.56
N ASP A 54 -8.36 -10.42 8.10
CA ASP A 54 -9.78 -10.74 8.01
C ASP A 54 -10.65 -9.68 8.71
N GLN A 55 -10.20 -9.14 9.85
CA GLN A 55 -10.87 -8.04 10.55
C GLN A 55 -10.81 -6.73 9.78
N LEU A 56 -9.66 -6.36 9.22
CA LEU A 56 -9.50 -5.20 8.33
C LEU A 56 -10.47 -5.29 7.15
N CYS A 57 -10.53 -6.47 6.54
CA CYS A 57 -11.41 -6.80 5.44
C CYS A 57 -12.90 -6.73 5.82
N GLY A 58 -13.31 -7.30 6.95
CA GLY A 58 -14.68 -7.21 7.44
C GLY A 58 -15.10 -5.78 7.78
N ALA A 59 -14.18 -4.97 8.29
CA ALA A 59 -14.43 -3.54 8.51
C ALA A 59 -14.67 -2.80 7.19
N MET A 60 -13.90 -3.09 6.13
CA MET A 60 -14.14 -2.54 4.79
C MET A 60 -15.50 -2.94 4.23
N GLU A 61 -15.91 -4.21 4.39
CA GLU A 61 -17.20 -4.71 3.91
C GLU A 61 -18.38 -4.06 4.63
N SER A 62 -18.28 -3.89 5.96
CA SER A 62 -19.38 -3.36 6.77
C SER A 62 -19.65 -1.88 6.51
N ASN A 63 -18.60 -1.07 6.36
CA ASN A 63 -18.71 0.35 6.09
C ASN A 63 -17.39 0.90 5.51
N TYR A 64 -17.25 0.82 4.20
CA TYR A 64 -16.10 1.34 3.47
C TYR A 64 -15.79 2.82 3.78
N GLN A 65 -16.84 3.63 4.04
CA GLN A 65 -16.69 5.03 4.38
C GLN A 65 -16.07 5.26 5.76
N ALA A 66 -16.55 4.54 6.76
CA ALA A 66 -15.93 4.57 8.07
C ALA A 66 -14.50 4.03 8.00
N TRP A 67 -14.27 2.98 7.21
CA TRP A 67 -12.94 2.39 7.03
C TRP A 67 -11.94 3.39 6.44
N CYS A 68 -12.25 4.06 5.32
CA CYS A 68 -11.35 5.06 4.71
C CYS A 68 -11.02 6.20 5.70
N SER A 69 -12.01 6.62 6.49
CA SER A 69 -11.86 7.70 7.47
C SER A 69 -11.03 7.28 8.70
N GLY A 70 -11.03 6.00 9.07
CA GLY A 70 -10.22 5.48 10.18
C GLY A 70 -8.82 5.02 9.74
N PHE A 71 -8.69 4.52 8.52
CA PHE A 71 -7.44 3.99 7.98
C PHE A 71 -6.47 5.10 7.55
N ALA A 72 -6.95 6.18 6.93
CA ALA A 72 -6.10 7.28 6.49
C ALA A 72 -5.28 7.94 7.64
N PRO A 73 -5.87 8.24 8.82
CA PRO A 73 -5.13 8.69 10.00
C PRO A 73 -4.01 7.74 10.43
N LEU A 74 -4.28 6.44 10.41
CA LEU A 74 -3.34 5.40 10.84
C LEU A 74 -2.14 5.32 9.91
N VAL A 75 -2.37 5.38 8.59
CA VAL A 75 -1.31 5.33 7.58
C VAL A 75 -0.45 6.60 7.58
N VAL A 76 -1.08 7.77 7.68
CA VAL A 76 -0.36 9.06 7.63
C VAL A 76 0.31 9.38 8.97
N GLY A 77 -0.18 8.81 10.07
CA GLY A 77 0.29 9.14 11.42
C GLY A 77 -0.14 10.54 11.87
N GLY A 78 -1.41 10.91 11.60
CA GLY A 78 -1.97 12.22 11.91
C GLY A 78 -3.48 12.18 12.16
N ASP A 79 -4.08 13.30 12.53
CA ASP A 79 -5.52 13.41 12.75
C ASP A 79 -6.28 13.84 11.48
N MET A 80 -7.61 13.86 11.55
CA MET A 80 -8.48 14.24 10.42
C MET A 80 -8.39 15.74 10.07
N ASP A 81 -7.74 16.57 10.89
CA ASP A 81 -7.50 17.98 10.58
C ASP A 81 -6.26 18.15 9.67
N SER A 82 -5.40 17.12 9.58
CA SER A 82 -4.28 17.08 8.64
C SER A 82 -4.76 17.03 7.19
N VAL A 83 -4.27 17.95 6.37
CA VAL A 83 -4.50 17.98 4.92
C VAL A 83 -4.10 16.66 4.27
N ALA A 84 -2.99 16.05 4.70
CA ALA A 84 -2.53 14.77 4.16
C ALA A 84 -3.51 13.63 4.45
N VAL A 85 -4.10 13.60 5.65
CA VAL A 85 -5.13 12.61 6.01
C VAL A 85 -6.40 12.82 5.20
N GLN A 86 -6.84 14.07 5.04
CA GLN A 86 -8.04 14.40 4.27
C GLN A 86 -7.90 14.06 2.78
N GLU A 87 -6.75 14.32 2.18
CA GLU A 87 -6.49 14.01 0.77
C GLU A 87 -6.35 12.49 0.54
N LEU A 88 -5.66 11.77 1.44
CA LEU A 88 -5.60 10.31 1.37
C LEU A 88 -7.00 9.71 1.50
N SER A 89 -7.77 10.13 2.51
CA SER A 89 -9.15 9.69 2.70
C SER A 89 -10.00 9.93 1.45
N ARG A 90 -10.00 11.15 0.89
CA ARG A 90 -10.72 11.47 -0.36
C ARG A 90 -10.28 10.60 -1.54
N THR A 91 -9.00 10.28 -1.64
CA THR A 91 -8.47 9.41 -2.68
C THR A 91 -9.00 7.98 -2.52
N LEU A 92 -8.96 7.43 -1.30
CA LEU A 92 -9.51 6.11 -1.01
C LEU A 92 -11.00 6.05 -1.37
N PHE A 93 -11.78 7.06 -1.00
CA PHE A 93 -13.20 7.19 -1.36
C PHE A 93 -13.48 7.23 -2.86
N SER A 94 -12.58 7.87 -3.61
CA SER A 94 -12.75 8.09 -5.04
C SER A 94 -12.23 6.91 -5.85
N MET A 95 -11.63 5.90 -5.20
CA MET A 95 -11.24 4.68 -5.90
C MET A 95 -12.46 4.00 -6.48
N ARG A 96 -12.33 3.63 -7.76
CA ARG A 96 -13.37 2.94 -8.51
C ARG A 96 -13.58 1.54 -7.92
N PRO A 97 -14.75 1.24 -7.32
CA PRO A 97 -14.98 -0.06 -6.70
C PRO A 97 -15.14 -1.18 -7.75
N ASP A 98 -15.29 -0.82 -9.02
CA ASP A 98 -15.48 -1.73 -10.14
C ASP A 98 -14.18 -2.20 -10.78
N ILE A 99 -13.01 -1.64 -10.44
CA ILE A 99 -11.71 -2.07 -10.98
C ILE A 99 -10.66 -2.09 -9.86
N ALA A 100 -10.04 -3.26 -9.66
CA ALA A 100 -8.87 -3.44 -8.79
C ALA A 100 -7.65 -3.76 -9.66
N LEU A 101 -6.66 -2.86 -9.67
CA LEU A 101 -5.37 -3.09 -10.31
C LEU A 101 -4.36 -3.53 -9.24
N SER A 102 -3.74 -4.68 -9.43
CA SER A 102 -2.74 -5.21 -8.48
C SER A 102 -1.42 -5.49 -9.17
N SER A 103 -0.33 -5.10 -8.52
CA SER A 103 1.02 -5.50 -8.91
C SER A 103 1.26 -6.95 -8.47
N SER A 104 1.83 -7.78 -9.35
CA SER A 104 2.09 -9.20 -9.07
C SER A 104 3.06 -9.43 -7.91
N LYS A 105 3.91 -8.44 -7.62
CA LYS A 105 4.87 -8.43 -6.53
C LYS A 105 4.73 -7.14 -5.72
N ASP A 106 3.53 -6.93 -5.19
CA ASP A 106 3.27 -5.90 -4.21
C ASP A 106 3.61 -6.43 -2.82
N LEU A 107 4.69 -5.92 -2.24
CA LEU A 107 5.07 -6.27 -0.88
C LEU A 107 4.07 -5.71 0.13
N ALA A 108 3.52 -4.51 -0.09
CA ALA A 108 2.65 -3.83 0.88
C ALA A 108 1.22 -4.37 0.87
N VAL A 109 0.68 -4.73 -0.30
CA VAL A 109 -0.69 -5.26 -0.44
C VAL A 109 -0.69 -6.49 -1.36
N PRO A 110 -0.63 -7.70 -0.81
CA PRO A 110 -0.59 -8.93 -1.61
C PRO A 110 -1.80 -9.10 -2.53
N VAL A 111 -1.59 -9.76 -3.68
CA VAL A 111 -2.64 -9.98 -4.71
C VAL A 111 -3.92 -10.64 -4.17
N PHE A 112 -3.81 -11.53 -3.18
CA PHE A 112 -5.00 -12.18 -2.61
C PHE A 112 -5.98 -11.17 -1.98
N ILE A 113 -5.52 -9.99 -1.57
CA ILE A 113 -6.36 -8.92 -1.03
C ILE A 113 -7.29 -8.37 -2.12
N SER A 114 -6.81 -8.19 -3.36
CA SER A 114 -7.69 -7.70 -4.44
C SER A 114 -8.70 -8.76 -4.88
N GLU A 115 -8.33 -10.03 -4.86
CA GLU A 115 -9.27 -11.14 -5.07
C GLU A 115 -10.31 -11.22 -3.95
N TYR A 116 -9.91 -10.99 -2.70
CA TYR A 116 -10.82 -10.91 -1.57
C TYR A 116 -11.81 -9.75 -1.72
N LEU A 117 -11.32 -8.54 -2.02
CA LEU A 117 -12.13 -7.35 -2.25
C LEU A 117 -13.14 -7.59 -3.38
N HIS A 118 -12.71 -8.25 -4.46
CA HIS A 118 -13.61 -8.63 -5.54
C HIS A 118 -14.76 -9.52 -5.09
N ARG A 119 -14.50 -10.51 -4.24
CA ARG A 119 -15.54 -11.41 -3.72
C ARG A 119 -16.55 -10.66 -2.85
N ILE A 120 -16.08 -9.85 -1.89
CA ILE A 120 -16.99 -9.15 -0.95
C ILE A 120 -17.83 -8.07 -1.65
N LEU A 121 -17.30 -7.46 -2.73
CA LEU A 121 -18.03 -6.49 -3.55
C LEU A 121 -19.02 -7.18 -4.52
N GLY A 122 -19.30 -8.46 -4.32
CA GLY A 122 -20.28 -9.24 -5.08
C GLY A 122 -19.78 -9.70 -6.44
N GLY A 123 -18.45 -9.79 -6.64
CA GLY A 123 -17.84 -10.30 -7.86
C GLY A 123 -18.03 -9.41 -9.10
N LYS A 124 -18.43 -8.15 -8.90
CA LYS A 124 -18.72 -7.20 -9.99
C LYS A 124 -17.50 -6.42 -10.45
N SER A 125 -16.45 -6.38 -9.63
CA SER A 125 -15.23 -5.67 -9.98
C SER A 125 -14.37 -6.47 -10.96
N VAL A 126 -13.56 -5.79 -11.77
CA VAL A 126 -12.51 -6.44 -12.56
C VAL A 126 -11.23 -6.44 -11.73
N VAL A 127 -10.66 -7.61 -11.47
CA VAL A 127 -9.31 -7.72 -10.90
C VAL A 127 -8.34 -7.90 -12.05
N GLU A 128 -7.42 -6.97 -12.22
CA GLU A 128 -6.36 -7.08 -13.21
C GLU A 128 -4.99 -7.05 -12.54
N ILE A 129 -4.25 -8.14 -12.72
CA ILE A 129 -2.90 -8.32 -12.19
C ILE A 129 -1.90 -7.84 -13.24
N ILE A 130 -1.09 -6.86 -12.88
CA ILE A 130 -0.01 -6.32 -13.69
C ILE A 130 1.28 -7.03 -13.25
N VAL A 131 2.00 -7.66 -14.18
CA VAL A 131 3.24 -8.40 -13.89
C VAL A 131 4.42 -7.45 -13.71
N VAL A 132 4.42 -6.75 -12.59
CA VAL A 132 5.42 -5.75 -12.18
C VAL A 132 5.69 -5.89 -10.68
N GLU A 133 6.66 -5.09 -10.19
CA GLU A 133 7.09 -5.05 -8.79
C GLU A 133 6.80 -3.68 -8.17
N GLY A 134 6.48 -3.70 -6.88
CA GLY A 134 6.18 -2.51 -6.08
C GLY A 134 4.69 -2.21 -5.94
N HIS A 135 4.36 -1.40 -4.94
CA HIS A 135 2.99 -1.08 -4.52
C HIS A 135 2.28 -0.08 -5.43
N LEU A 136 3.04 0.86 -6.01
CA LEU A 136 2.53 1.90 -6.90
C LEU A 136 3.13 1.72 -8.30
N PRO A 137 2.67 0.69 -9.05
CA PRO A 137 3.24 0.33 -10.35
C PRO A 137 3.14 1.45 -11.39
N GLN A 138 2.23 2.41 -11.20
CA GLN A 138 2.12 3.62 -12.03
C GLN A 138 3.32 4.57 -11.88
N LEU A 139 4.05 4.49 -10.77
CA LEU A 139 5.27 5.28 -10.53
C LEU A 139 6.52 4.50 -10.94
N SER A 140 6.57 3.20 -10.65
CA SER A 140 7.75 2.36 -10.91
C SER A 140 7.81 1.75 -12.31
N SER A 141 6.67 1.49 -12.94
CA SER A 141 6.56 0.86 -14.27
C SER A 141 5.43 1.48 -15.11
N PRO A 142 5.49 2.80 -15.39
CA PRO A 142 4.42 3.52 -16.09
C PRO A 142 4.15 2.98 -17.50
N GLU A 143 5.16 2.50 -18.20
CA GLU A 143 5.06 1.94 -19.55
C GLU A 143 4.19 0.67 -19.62
N VAL A 144 4.14 -0.10 -18.52
CA VAL A 144 3.28 -1.28 -18.39
C VAL A 144 1.92 -0.90 -17.80
N THR A 145 1.89 0.05 -16.85
CA THR A 145 0.69 0.40 -16.08
C THR A 145 -0.27 1.33 -16.84
N VAL A 146 0.24 2.30 -17.60
CA VAL A 146 -0.60 3.28 -18.33
C VAL A 146 -1.54 2.61 -19.36
N PRO A 147 -1.08 1.66 -20.20
CA PRO A 147 -1.97 0.95 -21.11
C PRO A 147 -3.11 0.21 -20.39
N VAL A 148 -2.83 -0.35 -19.21
CA VAL A 148 -3.81 -1.05 -18.38
C VAL A 148 -4.87 -0.06 -17.88
N LEU A 149 -4.44 1.04 -17.27
CA LEU A 149 -5.33 2.11 -16.80
C LEU A 149 -6.24 2.64 -17.92
N LEU A 150 -5.66 2.89 -19.11
CA LEU A 150 -6.40 3.43 -20.25
C LEU A 150 -7.50 2.50 -20.77
N ARG A 151 -7.36 1.17 -20.61
CA ARG A 151 -8.41 0.21 -20.98
C ARG A 151 -9.65 0.32 -20.09
N HIS A 152 -9.49 0.78 -18.85
CA HIS A 152 -10.57 0.84 -17.86
C HIS A 152 -11.18 2.24 -17.70
N ILE A 153 -10.42 3.29 -18.02
CA ILE A 153 -10.91 4.67 -17.96
C ILE A 153 -11.83 5.02 -19.15
N ARG A 154 -11.69 4.34 -20.30
CA ARG A 154 -12.44 4.64 -21.53
C ARG A 154 -13.75 3.84 -21.69
N CYS A 155 -14.19 3.15 -20.64
CA CYS A 155 -15.39 2.33 -20.60
C CYS A 155 -16.52 3.03 -19.85
#